data_AF-A0A3D0MR08-F1
#
_entry.id   AF-A0A3D0MR08-F1
#
_cell.length_a   1.000
_cell.length_b   1.000
_cell.length_c   1.000
_cell.angle_alpha   90.00
_cell.angle_beta   90.00
_cell.angle_gamma   90.00
#
_symmetry.space_group_name_H-M   'P 1'
#
loop_
_entity.id
_entity.type
_entity.pdbx_description
1 polymer ?
#
loop_
_entity_poly.entity_id
_entity_poly.type
_entity_poly.pdbx_seq_one_letter_code
_entity_poly.pdbx_strand_id
1 'polypeptide(L)'
;MAQVELERIQKTRDMVAPWKNHKGGLIPILQEAQKEFGYLPPEVMETISRELKIPKAEIYGVATFYAQFHLKPRGRHVIRVCRGT
;
A
#
# COMPACT_ATOMS: atom_id res chain seq x y z
N MET A 1 -13.61 -6.30 15.03
CA MET A 1 -12.94 -6.38 13.72
C MET A 1 -13.20 -5.14 12.86
N ALA A 2 -14.45 -4.66 12.74
CA ALA A 2 -14.78 -3.47 11.92
C ALA A 2 -14.09 -2.14 12.32
N GLN A 3 -13.74 -1.95 13.59
CA GLN A 3 -13.20 -0.68 14.09
C GLN A 3 -11.75 -0.41 13.62
N VAL A 4 -10.94 -1.47 13.54
CA VAL A 4 -9.54 -1.38 13.05
C VAL A 4 -9.49 -1.10 11.54
N GLU A 5 -10.47 -1.62 10.80
CA GLU A 5 -10.54 -1.44 9.34
C GLU A 5 -10.93 -0.01 8.97
N LEU A 6 -11.86 0.60 9.71
CA LEU A 6 -12.22 2.01 9.54
C LEU A 6 -11.04 2.96 9.83
N GLU A 7 -10.24 2.70 10.87
CA GLU A 7 -9.04 3.50 11.15
C GLU A 7 -8.02 3.46 10.00
N ARG A 8 -7.80 2.28 9.41
CA ARG A 8 -6.87 2.11 8.27
C ARG A 8 -7.35 2.84 7.03
N ILE A 9 -8.66 2.77 6.75
CA ILE A 9 -9.28 3.50 5.63
C ILE A 9 -9.12 5.01 5.81
N GLN A 10 -9.36 5.52 7.02
CA GLN A 10 -9.22 6.95 7.30
C GLN A 10 -7.77 7.42 7.13
N LYS A 11 -6.80 6.72 7.73
CA LYS A 11 -5.37 7.02 7.54
C LYS A 11 -4.95 6.99 6.07
N THR A 12 -5.46 6.01 5.32
CA THR A 12 -5.17 5.91 3.88
C THR A 12 -5.67 7.12 3.11
N ARG A 13 -6.87 7.62 3.43
CA ARG A 13 -7.38 8.85 2.81
C ARG A 13 -6.50 10.05 3.12
N ASP A 14 -6.03 10.17 4.34
CA ASP A 14 -5.16 11.27 4.75
C ASP A 14 -3.83 11.23 3.99
N MET A 15 -3.27 10.04 3.74
CA MET A 15 -2.07 9.85 2.91
C MET A 15 -2.32 10.19 1.43
N VAL A 16 -3.51 9.89 0.90
CA VAL A 16 -3.85 10.15 -0.52
C VAL A 16 -4.22 11.61 -0.77
N ALA A 17 -4.75 12.32 0.22
CA ALA A 17 -5.21 13.70 0.12
C ALA A 17 -4.21 14.66 -0.58
N PRO A 18 -2.91 14.71 -0.22
CA PRO A 18 -1.94 15.59 -0.90
C PRO A 18 -1.66 15.19 -2.35
N TRP A 19 -1.93 13.94 -2.74
CA TRP A 19 -1.62 13.42 -4.07
C TRP A 19 -2.79 13.48 -5.06
N LYS A 20 -3.99 13.90 -4.63
CA LYS A 20 -5.21 13.93 -5.47
C LYS A 20 -5.04 14.69 -6.79
N ASN A 21 -4.18 15.70 -6.83
CA ASN A 21 -3.92 16.51 -8.03
C ASN A 21 -2.64 16.12 -8.79
N HIS A 22 -1.89 15.13 -8.31
CA HIS A 22 -0.64 14.70 -8.92
C HIS A 22 -0.80 13.37 -9.67
N LYS A 23 -0.77 13.43 -11.00
CA LYS A 23 -0.69 12.24 -11.85
C LYS A 23 0.63 11.51 -11.56
N GLY A 24 0.55 10.25 -11.10
CA GLY A 24 1.72 9.41 -10.81
C GLY A 24 2.06 9.21 -9.33
N GLY A 25 1.24 9.71 -8.40
CA GLY A 25 1.47 9.55 -6.95
C GLY A 25 1.27 8.12 -6.40
N LEU A 26 0.92 7.13 -7.24
CA LEU A 26 0.54 5.79 -6.77
C LEU A 26 1.67 5.07 -6.01
N ILE A 27 2.90 5.09 -6.54
CA ILE A 27 4.04 4.41 -5.89
C ILE A 27 4.37 5.03 -4.52
N PRO A 28 4.53 6.37 -4.38
CA PRO A 28 4.73 7.02 -3.09
C PRO A 28 3.64 6.66 -2.07
N ILE A 29 2.37 6.71 -2.47
CA ILE A 29 1.24 6.39 -1.59
C ILE A 29 1.32 4.93 -1.11
N LEU A 30 1.61 3.98 -2.02
CA LEU A 30 1.76 2.58 -1.65
C LEU A 30 2.96 2.35 -0.71
N GLN A 31 4.05 3.11 -0.89
CA GLN A 31 5.21 3.04 0.02
C GLN A 31 4.84 3.55 1.41
N GLU A 32 4.12 4.66 1.50
CA GLU A 32 3.70 5.27 2.76
C GLU A 32 2.69 4.39 3.50
N ALA A 33 1.69 3.88 2.79
CA ALA A 33 0.73 2.92 3.34
C ALA A 33 1.43 1.65 3.85
N GLN A 34 2.37 1.09 3.09
CA GLN A 34 3.13 -0.07 3.55
C GLN A 34 4.02 0.23 4.75
N LYS A 35 4.59 1.45 4.84
CA LYS A 35 5.40 1.86 5.99
C LYS A 35 4.58 1.97 7.26
N GLU A 36 3.34 2.46 7.15
CA GLU A 36 2.40 2.60 8.26
C GLU A 36 1.86 1.24 8.74
N PHE A 37 1.43 0.38 7.80
CA PHE A 37 0.75 -0.88 8.12
C PHE A 37 1.68 -2.10 8.14
N GLY A 38 2.91 -1.97 7.64
CA GLY A 38 3.89 -3.06 7.45
C GLY A 38 3.62 -3.96 6.24
N TYR A 39 2.45 -3.85 5.63
CA TYR A 39 2.02 -4.56 4.42
C TYR A 39 0.86 -3.77 3.77
N LEU A 40 0.42 -4.19 2.59
CA LEU A 40 -0.70 -3.57 1.86
C LEU A 40 -1.95 -4.45 1.97
N PRO A 41 -2.84 -4.20 2.95
CA PRO A 41 -4.10 -4.90 3.04
C PRO A 41 -5.04 -4.52 1.88
N PRO A 42 -5.97 -5.41 1.50
CA PRO A 42 -6.92 -5.17 0.41
C PRO A 42 -7.81 -3.93 0.62
N GLU A 43 -8.25 -3.66 1.84
CA GLU A 43 -9.06 -2.48 2.19
C GLU A 43 -8.36 -1.14 1.86
N VAL A 44 -7.03 -1.09 2.06
CA VAL A 44 -6.20 0.09 1.79
C VAL A 44 -6.03 0.28 0.28
N MET A 45 -5.68 -0.77 -0.46
CA MET A 45 -5.58 -0.70 -1.93
C MET A 45 -6.90 -0.34 -2.58
N GLU A 46 -8.03 -0.84 -2.05
CA GLU A 46 -9.36 -0.51 -2.53
C GLU A 46 -9.70 0.97 -2.28
N THR A 47 -9.31 1.49 -1.13
CA THR A 47 -9.47 2.92 -0.80
C THR A 47 -8.62 3.79 -1.73
N ILE A 48 -7.35 3.43 -1.96
CA ILE A 48 -6.47 4.12 -2.89
C ILE A 48 -7.05 4.13 -4.32
N SER A 49 -7.58 2.99 -4.78
CA SER A 49 -8.27 2.87 -6.07
C SER A 49 -9.43 3.86 -6.21
N ARG A 50 -10.28 3.95 -5.18
CA ARG A 50 -11.43 4.87 -5.16
C ARG A 50 -11.00 6.34 -5.15
N GLU A 51 -9.98 6.68 -4.36
CA GLU A 51 -9.53 8.08 -4.22
C GLU A 51 -8.75 8.59 -5.44
N LEU A 52 -7.90 7.76 -6.05
CA LEU A 52 -7.12 8.11 -7.24
C LEU A 52 -7.84 7.84 -8.57
N LYS A 53 -9.01 7.18 -8.53
CA LYS A 53 -9.75 6.69 -9.71
C LYS A 53 -8.91 5.80 -10.63
N ILE A 54 -7.98 5.04 -10.05
CA ILE A 54 -7.15 4.06 -10.77
C ILE A 54 -7.78 2.68 -10.63
N PRO A 55 -7.86 1.87 -11.71
CA PRO A 55 -8.37 0.51 -11.63
C PRO A 55 -7.61 -0.33 -10.60
N LYS A 56 -8.34 -1.12 -9.80
CA LYS A 56 -7.73 -2.05 -8.83
C LYS A 56 -6.69 -2.95 -9.50
N ALA A 57 -6.98 -3.46 -10.69
CA ALA A 57 -6.08 -4.34 -11.45
C ALA A 57 -4.71 -3.70 -11.69
N GLU A 58 -4.66 -2.39 -11.96
CA GLU A 58 -3.41 -1.66 -12.15
C GLU A 58 -2.64 -1.51 -10.83
N ILE A 59 -3.34 -1.21 -9.72
CA ILE A 59 -2.74 -1.12 -8.38
C ILE A 59 -2.17 -2.47 -7.95
N TYR A 60 -2.92 -3.55 -8.12
CA TYR A 60 -2.45 -4.91 -7.87
C TYR A 60 -1.30 -5.29 -8.80
N GLY A 61 -1.33 -4.84 -10.05
CA GLY A 61 -0.22 -4.98 -10.99
C GLY A 61 1.05 -4.31 -10.46
N VAL A 62 0.98 -3.06 -10.03
CA VAL A 62 2.11 -2.33 -9.42
C VAL A 62 2.59 -3.02 -8.13
N ALA A 63 1.67 -3.40 -7.25
CA ALA A 63 2.00 -4.04 -5.97
C ALA A 63 2.64 -5.42 -6.15
N THR A 64 2.30 -6.15 -7.21
CA THR A 64 2.93 -7.45 -7.53
C THR A 64 4.19 -7.32 -8.38
N PHE A 65 4.27 -6.29 -9.21
CA PHE A 65 5.42 -6.01 -10.07
C PHE A 65 6.66 -5.57 -9.28
N TYR A 66 6.49 -4.69 -8.30
CA TYR A 66 7.60 -4.24 -7.45
C TYR A 66 7.78 -5.16 -6.23
N ALA A 67 8.88 -5.91 -6.18
CA ALA A 67 9.22 -6.81 -5.07
C ALA A 67 9.36 -6.13 -3.69
N GLN A 68 9.40 -4.79 -3.66
CA GLN A 68 9.39 -4.00 -2.43
C GLN A 68 8.04 -4.04 -1.71
N PHE A 69 6.95 -4.33 -2.42
CA PHE A 69 5.61 -4.34 -1.86
C PHE A 69 5.21 -5.75 -1.39
N HIS A 70 4.50 -5.82 -0.26
CA HIS A 70 4.05 -7.03 0.39
C HIS A 70 2.56 -6.94 0.64
N LEU A 71 1.81 -7.83 0.01
CA LEU A 71 0.35 -7.95 0.15
C LEU A 71 -0.08 -8.72 1.40
N LYS A 72 0.88 -9.37 2.07
CA LYS A 72 0.66 -10.20 3.24
C LYS A 72 1.49 -9.65 4.40
N PRO A 73 1.00 -9.76 5.65
CA PRO A 73 1.75 -9.35 6.82
C PRO A 73 3.08 -10.08 6.85
N ARG A 74 4.17 -9.31 6.96
CA ARG A 74 5.50 -9.86 7.21
C ARG A 74 5.72 -9.96 8.72
N GLY A 75 6.39 -11.02 9.15
CA GLY A 75 6.83 -11.15 10.53
C GLY A 75 7.69 -9.94 10.94
N ARG A 76 7.67 -9.57 12.22
CA ARG A 76 8.43 -8.43 12.77
C ARG A 76 9.92 -8.43 12.39
N HIS A 77 10.50 -9.59 12.10
CA HIS A 77 11.90 -9.76 11.73
C HIS A 77 12.02 -10.22 10.27
N VAL A 78 12.52 -9.34 9.40
CA VAL A 78 12.83 -9.68 8.00
C VAL A 78 14.32 -10.02 7.91
N ILE A 79 14.65 -11.32 7.89
CA ILE A 79 16.02 -11.79 7.71
C ILE A 79 16.33 -11.84 6.21
N ARG A 80 17.24 -10.98 5.75
CA ARG A 80 17.78 -11.00 4.38
C ARG A 80 19.21 -11.53 4.41
N VAL A 81 19.43 -12.73 3.88
CA VAL A 81 20.77 -13.31 3.72
C VAL A 81 21.21 -13.13 2.27
N CYS A 82 22.30 -12.39 2.06
CA CYS A 82 22.93 -12.28 0.75
C CYS A 82 23.77 -13.54 0.51
N ARG A 83 23.43 -14.32 -0.52
CA ARG A 83 24.27 -15.42 -1.03
C ARG A 83 25.16 -14.91 -2.16
N GLY A 84 25.99 -13.91 -1.87
CA GLY A 84 27.09 -13.56 -2.76
C GLY A 84 28.16 -14.65 -2.66
N THR A 85 28.56 -15.21 -3.79
CA THR A 85 29.79 -16.03 -3.91
C THR A 85 31.02 -15.18 -3.79
#